data_AF-A0A7S2XWE4-F1
#
_entry.id   AF-A0A7S2XWE4-F1
#
_cell.length_a   1.000
_cell.length_b   1.000
_cell.length_c   1.000
_cell.angle_alpha   90.00
_cell.angle_beta   90.00
_cell.angle_gamma   90.00
#
_symmetry.space_group_name_H-M   'P 1'
#
loop_
_entity.id
_entity.type
_entity.pdbx_description
1 polymer ?
#
loop_
_entity_poly.entity_id
_entity_poly.type
_entity_poly.pdbx_seq_one_letter_code
_entity_poly.pdbx_strand_id
1 'polypeptide(L)'
;EQTTGAKTIPTVPKLLKHTETLELVGLFDQQRVKNRRIATDMLVFMDTRLPPGTDSLQWNALVKNRLNIDNVPGMGMFDIDGLDDNKKTKLFDDLTSLLAFATALILAFGFAA
;
A
#
# COMPACT_ATOMS: atom_id res chain seq x y z
N GLU A 1 50.63 32.29 -31.45
CA GLU A 1 49.64 32.84 -30.50
C GLU A 1 48.97 31.73 -29.69
N GLN A 2 48.74 31.96 -28.40
CA GLN A 2 47.90 31.12 -27.54
C GLN A 2 46.51 31.76 -27.46
N THR A 3 45.46 31.04 -27.84
CA THR A 3 44.08 31.40 -27.51
C THR A 3 43.39 30.21 -26.85
N THR A 4 43.61 30.07 -25.54
CA THR A 4 42.86 29.15 -24.68
C THR A 4 41.51 29.79 -24.39
N GLY A 5 40.47 29.39 -25.12
CA GLY A 5 39.10 29.79 -24.86
C GLY A 5 38.62 29.21 -23.53
N ALA A 6 38.39 30.08 -22.55
CA ALA A 6 37.80 29.71 -21.26
C ALA A 6 36.34 29.28 -21.48
N LYS A 7 36.07 27.98 -21.36
CA LYS A 7 34.73 27.40 -21.42
C LYS A 7 34.08 27.52 -20.04
N THR A 8 33.23 28.52 -19.86
CA THR A 8 32.43 28.70 -18.63
C THR A 8 31.43 27.56 -18.50
N ILE A 9 31.65 26.70 -17.50
CA ILE A 9 30.76 25.59 -17.14
C ILE A 9 29.52 26.20 -16.47
N PRO A 10 28.28 25.93 -16.92
CA PRO A 10 27.10 26.44 -16.24
C PRO A 10 27.01 25.83 -14.85
N THR A 11 27.05 26.68 -13.84
CA THR A 11 26.92 26.31 -12.43
C THR A 11 25.53 25.70 -12.22
N VAL A 12 25.47 24.39 -11.99
CA VAL A 12 24.22 23.70 -11.63
C VAL A 12 23.75 24.27 -10.29
N PRO A 13 22.57 24.90 -10.21
CA PRO A 13 22.09 25.48 -8.96
C PRO A 13 21.94 24.36 -7.92
N LYS A 14 22.69 24.47 -6.82
CA LYS A 14 22.66 23.50 -5.72
C LYS A 14 21.49 23.86 -4.81
N LEU A 15 20.51 22.97 -4.71
CA LEU A 15 19.33 23.14 -3.86
C LEU A 15 19.79 23.25 -2.39
N LEU A 16 19.67 24.44 -1.82
CA LEU A 16 20.21 24.77 -0.48
C LEU A 16 19.35 24.22 0.66
N LYS A 17 18.03 24.20 0.49
CA LYS A 17 17.05 23.60 1.40
C LYS A 17 15.70 23.48 0.69
N HIS A 18 15.01 22.37 0.94
CA HIS A 18 13.64 22.13 0.53
C HIS A 18 12.80 21.95 1.79
N THR A 19 11.74 22.73 1.94
CA THR A 19 10.86 22.66 3.11
C THR A 19 9.45 22.46 2.59
N GLU A 20 9.04 21.20 2.52
CA GLU A 20 7.66 20.84 2.21
C GLU A 20 6.91 20.65 3.52
N THR A 21 5.84 21.42 3.69
CA THR A 21 4.82 21.12 4.68
C THR A 21 3.92 20.05 4.08
N LEU A 22 4.29 18.79 4.30
CA LEU A 22 3.53 17.66 3.81
C LEU A 22 2.30 17.47 4.71
N GLU A 23 1.18 18.12 4.37
CA GLU A 23 -0.16 17.76 4.87
C GLU A 23 -0.62 16.41 4.29
N LEU A 24 0.20 15.37 4.49
CA LEU A 24 -0.08 14.02 4.00
C LEU A 24 -1.39 13.48 4.56
N VAL A 25 -1.66 13.73 5.83
CA VAL A 25 -2.91 13.30 6.50
C VAL A 25 -4.12 13.96 5.84
N GLY A 26 -4.07 15.27 5.58
CA GLY A 26 -5.16 15.98 4.89
C GLY A 26 -5.33 15.52 3.44
N LEU A 27 -4.25 15.13 2.76
CA LEU A 27 -4.31 14.55 1.41
C LEU A 27 -4.88 13.13 1.40
N PHE A 28 -4.67 12.36 2.48
CA PHE A 28 -5.32 11.07 2.70
C PHE A 28 -6.82 11.23 2.93
N ASP A 29 -7.22 12.19 3.76
CA ASP A 29 -8.63 12.51 4.01
C ASP A 29 -9.34 12.98 2.74
N GLN A 30 -8.65 13.75 1.89
CA GLN A 30 -9.15 14.19 0.58
C GLN A 30 -9.07 13.10 -0.52
N GLN A 31 -8.60 11.89 -0.20
CA GLN A 31 -8.43 10.79 -1.16
C GLN A 31 -7.54 11.13 -2.37
N ARG A 32 -6.57 12.03 -2.18
CA ARG A 32 -5.67 12.50 -3.25
C ARG A 32 -4.38 11.69 -3.33
N VAL A 33 -4.06 10.92 -2.30
CA VAL A 33 -2.89 10.04 -2.30
C VAL A 33 -3.20 8.81 -3.15
N LYS A 34 -2.61 8.75 -4.35
CA LYS A 34 -2.70 7.59 -5.25
C LYS A 34 -1.38 6.83 -5.36
N ASN A 35 -0.31 7.36 -4.75
CA ASN A 35 1.01 6.76 -4.81
C ASN A 35 1.14 5.71 -3.70
N ARG A 36 1.21 4.43 -4.11
CA ARG A 36 1.42 3.29 -3.22
C ARG A 36 2.60 3.48 -2.28
N ARG A 37 3.73 3.99 -2.78
CA ARG A 37 4.95 4.12 -1.98
C ARG A 37 4.80 5.10 -0.82
N ILE A 38 4.18 6.25 -1.08
CA ILE A 38 3.89 7.26 -0.05
C ILE A 38 2.99 6.66 1.03
N ALA A 39 2.04 5.82 0.62
CA ALA A 39 1.11 5.22 1.56
C ALA A 39 1.73 4.08 2.38
N THR A 40 2.63 3.30 1.78
CA THR A 40 3.47 2.35 2.50
C THR A 40 4.37 3.04 3.51
N ASP A 41 5.04 4.13 3.12
CA ASP A 41 5.92 4.89 4.01
C ASP A 41 5.12 5.50 5.18
N MET A 42 3.88 5.92 4.94
CA MET A 42 2.96 6.43 5.97
C MET A 42 2.54 5.33 6.95
N LEU A 43 2.27 4.12 6.47
CA LEU A 43 1.97 2.96 7.32
C LEU A 43 3.17 2.59 8.21
N VAL A 44 4.36 2.51 7.63
CA VAL A 44 5.61 2.27 8.38
C VAL A 44 5.80 3.35 9.45
N PHE A 45 5.53 4.61 9.12
CA PHE A 45 5.58 5.70 10.10
C PHE A 45 4.55 5.52 11.23
N MET A 46 3.32 5.12 10.92
CA MET A 46 2.29 4.85 11.94
C MET A 46 2.65 3.67 12.85
N ASP A 47 3.31 2.64 12.33
CA ASP A 47 3.79 1.50 13.13
C ASP A 47 4.88 1.93 14.14
N THR A 48 5.77 2.85 13.75
CA THR A 48 6.77 3.41 14.70
C THR A 48 6.17 4.25 15.83
N ARG A 49 4.89 4.64 15.71
CA ARG A 49 4.17 5.49 16.65
C ARG A 49 3.21 4.71 17.56
N LEU A 50 3.28 3.39 17.58
CA LEU A 50 2.50 2.53 18.46
C LEU A 50 2.69 2.95 19.93
N PRO A 51 1.62 3.35 20.65
CA PRO A 51 1.71 3.68 22.07
C PRO A 51 1.98 2.43 22.92
N PRO A 52 2.80 2.55 23.98
CA PRO A 52 3.11 1.42 24.85
C PRO A 52 1.83 0.90 25.53
N GLY A 53 1.63 -0.42 25.50
CA GLY A 53 0.46 -1.08 26.08
C GLY A 53 -0.77 -1.18 25.17
N THR A 54 -0.69 -0.71 23.92
CA THR A 54 -1.75 -0.92 22.92
C THR A 54 -1.51 -2.23 22.17
N ASP A 55 -2.56 -3.02 21.97
CA ASP A 55 -2.49 -4.23 21.15
C ASP A 55 -2.32 -3.88 19.66
N SER A 56 -1.45 -4.60 18.96
CA SER A 56 -1.09 -4.34 17.57
C SER A 56 -2.31 -4.44 16.64
N LEU A 57 -3.27 -5.32 16.94
CA LEU A 57 -4.49 -5.47 16.16
C LEU A 57 -5.40 -4.24 16.32
N GLN A 58 -5.57 -3.77 17.55
CA GLN A 58 -6.37 -2.57 17.84
C GLN A 58 -5.77 -1.31 17.23
N TRP A 59 -4.44 -1.18 17.29
CA TRP A 59 -3.72 -0.08 16.64
C TRP A 59 -3.94 -0.07 15.12
N ASN A 60 -3.77 -1.23 14.47
CA ASN A 60 -4.01 -1.36 13.04
C ASN A 60 -5.44 -1.02 12.64
N ALA A 61 -6.44 -1.40 13.44
CA ALA A 61 -7.83 -1.03 13.21
C ALA A 61 -8.04 0.50 13.30
N LEU A 62 -7.40 1.16 14.27
CA LEU A 62 -7.46 2.61 14.41
C LEU A 62 -6.79 3.33 13.22
N VAL A 63 -5.62 2.87 12.81
CA VAL A 63 -4.88 3.43 11.66
C VAL A 63 -5.70 3.28 10.38
N LYS A 64 -6.28 2.10 10.12
CA LYS A 64 -7.17 1.87 8.96
C LYS A 64 -8.43 2.73 8.98
N ASN A 65 -9.01 2.97 10.15
CA ASN A 65 -10.18 3.84 10.26
C ASN A 65 -9.88 5.32 9.99
N ARG A 66 -8.63 5.76 10.24
CA ARG A 66 -8.22 7.16 10.07
C ARG A 66 -7.57 7.43 8.72
N LEU A 67 -6.88 6.45 8.15
CA LEU A 67 -6.26 6.53 6.84
C LEU A 67 -7.01 5.59 5.89
N ASN A 68 -7.74 6.16 4.93
CA ASN A 68 -8.43 5.39 3.90
C ASN A 68 -7.45 4.82 2.86
N ILE A 69 -6.72 3.79 3.31
CA ILE A 69 -5.63 3.10 2.62
C ILE A 69 -6.18 2.22 1.50
N ASP A 70 -7.37 1.65 1.67
CA ASP A 70 -7.98 0.74 0.70
C ASP A 70 -8.31 1.44 -0.64
N ASN A 71 -8.41 2.77 -0.64
CA ASN A 71 -8.66 3.55 -1.85
C ASN A 71 -7.38 3.83 -2.66
N VAL A 72 -6.19 3.50 -2.13
CA VAL A 72 -4.93 3.68 -2.84
C VAL A 72 -4.72 2.48 -3.77
N PRO A 73 -4.57 2.70 -5.09
CA PRO A 73 -4.28 1.61 -6.03
C PRO A 73 -2.99 0.90 -5.62
N GLY A 74 -2.99 -0.44 -5.52
CA GLY A 74 -1.80 -1.17 -5.10
C GLY A 74 -1.71 -1.50 -3.60
N MET A 75 -2.68 -1.11 -2.77
CA MET A 75 -2.62 -1.34 -1.30
C MET A 75 -3.67 -2.31 -0.75
N GLY A 76 -4.47 -2.94 -1.61
CA GLY A 76 -5.41 -3.97 -1.16
C GLY A 76 -4.70 -5.16 -0.52
N MET A 77 -5.41 -5.92 0.32
CA MET A 77 -4.94 -7.15 0.97
C MET A 77 -4.35 -8.19 -0.02
N PHE A 78 -4.67 -8.08 -1.31
CA PHE A 78 -4.15 -8.93 -2.37
C PHE A 78 -3.03 -8.31 -3.20
N ASP A 79 -2.70 -7.02 -3.06
CA ASP A 79 -1.54 -6.39 -3.71
C ASP A 79 -0.25 -6.62 -2.93
N ILE A 80 0.02 -7.90 -2.72
CA ILE A 80 1.33 -8.38 -2.29
C ILE A 80 2.29 -8.15 -3.45
N ASP A 81 3.39 -7.43 -3.20
CA ASP A 81 4.42 -7.18 -4.21
C ASP A 81 4.99 -8.52 -4.70
N GLY A 82 4.68 -8.90 -5.95
CA GLY A 82 5.05 -10.21 -6.55
C GLY A 82 3.91 -11.19 -6.82
N LEU A 83 2.65 -10.84 -6.51
CA LEU A 83 1.48 -11.64 -6.88
C LEU A 83 0.86 -11.13 -8.18
N ASP A 84 1.30 -11.70 -9.31
CA ASP A 84 0.68 -11.47 -10.63
C ASP A 84 -0.84 -11.66 -10.55
N ASP A 85 -1.60 -10.83 -11.26
CA ASP A 85 -3.07 -10.91 -11.31
C ASP A 85 -3.55 -12.30 -11.79
N ASN A 86 -2.77 -12.97 -12.64
CA ASN A 86 -3.03 -14.35 -13.06
C ASN A 86 -2.97 -15.37 -11.91
N LYS A 87 -2.14 -15.13 -10.88
CA LYS A 87 -2.08 -15.99 -9.68
C LYS A 87 -3.25 -15.70 -8.74
N LYS A 88 -3.69 -14.43 -8.65
CA LYS A 88 -4.89 -14.06 -7.89
C LYS A 88 -6.11 -14.79 -8.44
N THR A 89 -6.34 -14.75 -9.75
CA THR A 89 -7.47 -15.47 -10.39
C THR A 89 -7.42 -16.96 -10.11
N LYS A 90 -6.23 -17.59 -10.21
CA LYS A 90 -6.08 -19.02 -9.91
C LYS A 90 -6.41 -19.37 -8.45
N LEU A 91 -6.00 -18.54 -7.49
CA LEU A 91 -6.34 -18.76 -6.09
C LEU A 91 -7.84 -18.61 -5.84
N PHE A 92 -8.49 -17.65 -6.48
CA PHE A 92 -9.94 -17.49 -6.40
C PHE A 92 -10.68 -18.68 -7.01
N ASP A 93 -10.22 -19.18 -8.15
CA ASP A 93 -10.80 -20.37 -8.79
C ASP A 93 -10.66 -21.61 -7.89
N ASP A 94 -9.49 -21.79 -7.28
CA ASP A 94 -9.21 -22.94 -6.40
C ASP A 94 -10.04 -22.90 -5.10
N LEU A 95 -10.16 -21.71 -4.47
CA LEU A 95 -11.05 -21.52 -3.32
C LEU A 95 -12.52 -21.74 -3.68
N THR A 96 -12.96 -21.28 -4.86
CA THR A 96 -14.34 -21.44 -5.31
C THR A 96 -14.66 -22.90 -5.58
N SER A 97 -13.73 -23.65 -6.18
CA SER A 97 -13.84 -25.09 -6.40
C SER A 97 -13.93 -25.86 -5.08
N LEU A 98 -13.06 -25.54 -4.12
CA LEU A 98 -13.08 -26.15 -2.79
C LEU A 98 -14.39 -25.89 -2.05
N LEU A 99 -14.89 -24.65 -2.10
CA LEU A 99 -16.14 -24.26 -1.47
C LEU A 99 -17.35 -24.98 -2.12
N ALA A 100 -17.37 -25.08 -3.45
CA ALA A 100 -18.41 -25.81 -4.17
C ALA A 100 -18.40 -27.30 -3.81
N PHE A 101 -17.24 -27.93 -3.72
CA PHE A 101 -17.10 -29.32 -3.32
C PHE A 101 -17.56 -29.55 -1.87
N ALA A 102 -17.14 -28.71 -0.94
CA ALA A 102 -17.58 -28.79 0.45
C ALA A 102 -19.08 -28.60 0.59
N THR A 103 -19.66 -27.66 -0.16
CA THR A 103 -21.11 -27.42 -0.18
C THR A 103 -21.86 -28.62 -0.75
N ALA A 104 -21.37 -29.24 -1.82
CA ALA A 104 -21.96 -30.44 -2.40
C ALA A 104 -21.91 -31.64 -1.45
N LEU A 105 -20.82 -31.81 -0.70
CA LEU A 105 -20.72 -32.85 0.33
C LEU A 105 -21.74 -32.63 1.46
N ILE A 106 -21.88 -31.40 1.94
CA ILE A 106 -22.87 -31.05 2.97
C ILE A 106 -24.30 -31.30 2.45
N LEU A 107 -24.61 -30.98 1.21
CA LEU A 107 -25.93 -31.26 0.64
C LEU A 107 -26.17 -32.76 0.43
N ALA A 108 -25.16 -33.50 -0.03
CA ALA A 108 -25.29 -34.93 -0.31
C ALA A 108 -25.45 -35.77 0.95
N PHE A 109 -24.74 -35.44 2.04
CA PHE A 109 -24.79 -36.19 3.29
C PHE A 109 -25.68 -35.55 4.36
N GLY A 110 -25.95 -34.24 4.28
CA GLY A 110 -26.80 -33.53 5.23
C GLY A 110 -28.30 -33.69 4.99
N PHE A 111 -28.73 -34.06 3.79
CA PHE A 111 -30.12 -34.45 3.48
C PHE A 111 -30.37 -35.97 3.56
N ALA A 112 -29.32 -36.76 3.77
CA ALA A 112 -29.41 -38.22 3.90
C ALA A 112 -29.52 -38.69 5.37
N ALA A 113 -29.66 -37.75 6.32
CA ALA A 113 -29.88 -37.99 7.75
C ALA A 113 -31.28 -37.49 8.17
#